data_AF-A0A2M6YN29-F1
#
_entry.id   AF-A0A2M6YN29-F1
#
_cell.length_a   1.000
_cell.length_b   1.000
_cell.length_c   1.000
_cell.angle_alpha   90.00
_cell.angle_beta   90.00
_cell.angle_gamma   90.00
#
_symmetry.space_group_name_H-M   'P 1'
#
loop_
_entity.id
_entity.type
_entity.pdbx_description
1 polymer ?
#
loop_
_entity_poly.entity_id
_entity_poly.type
_entity_poly.pdbx_seq_one_letter_code
_entity_poly.pdbx_strand_id
1 'polypeptide(L)'
;MPNTRGSDLAARLKAARETLGLPSQASCRQLQEAYHRLGRQHHPDLGSAAGRIEATERMKRINAAYEVLKHYMEQVPIPLEPDPDQLAAFDPEAWWRDRFATPLRPPMNRRPPGVPPLPAATDGARHNPEPPSRLILLGTVHHDRAGFRRTLCALARLRPDRILLELSPFAWAFRQRHGARLQRTLMANLKIICRRHRVPLARALRHPEIQLIQRQLALPFEYRAALRYTRQTPASLLLIDSSAASSAYLKTWPELIATDNLARLLLPCEPNRRDSVTGQYRQAERLLDQARIQDVPPATRPPAAAGSAREGYLARQIECAMAGPLPYRLLYLGGWQHLSPQPNCLRSLVAAHRPRIELLNTF
;
A
#
# COMPACT_ATOMS: atom_id res chain seq x y z
N MET A 1 28.52 27.31 38.67
CA MET A 1 28.13 25.92 39.01
C MET A 1 27.32 25.36 37.86
N PRO A 2 27.77 24.31 37.14
CA PRO A 2 26.97 23.71 36.08
C PRO A 2 25.67 23.14 36.65
N ASN A 3 24.56 23.31 35.95
CA ASN A 3 23.20 22.98 36.38
C ASN A 3 23.04 21.44 36.55
N THR A 4 23.42 20.93 37.72
CA THR A 4 23.47 19.50 38.07
C THR A 4 22.13 18.78 37.91
N ARG A 5 21.00 19.49 38.04
CA ARG A 5 19.66 18.93 37.82
C ARG A 5 19.35 18.63 36.35
N GLY A 6 19.86 19.46 35.43
CA GLY A 6 19.67 19.27 33.99
C GLY A 6 20.49 18.11 33.44
N SER A 7 21.73 17.94 33.92
CA SER A 7 22.59 16.81 33.53
C SER A 7 22.08 15.47 34.05
N ASP A 8 21.51 15.44 35.26
CA ASP A 8 20.91 14.23 35.84
C ASP A 8 19.65 13.79 35.08
N LEU A 9 18.76 14.73 34.73
CA LEU A 9 17.59 14.43 33.91
C LEU A 9 17.98 13.89 32.53
N ALA A 10 18.95 14.52 31.85
CA ALA A 10 19.43 14.07 30.55
C ALA A 10 19.99 12.63 30.58
N ALA A 11 20.75 12.28 31.62
CA ALA A 11 21.27 10.93 31.82
C ALA A 11 20.13 9.91 32.04
N ARG A 12 19.13 10.26 32.85
CA ARG A 12 17.94 9.42 33.12
C ARG A 12 17.11 9.18 31.86
N LEU A 13 16.89 10.22 31.05
CA LEU A 13 16.17 10.11 29.78
C LEU A 13 16.93 9.22 28.79
N LYS A 14 18.26 9.37 28.69
CA LYS A 14 19.11 8.52 27.85
C LYS A 14 19.03 7.06 28.26
N ALA A 15 19.18 6.75 29.56
CA ALA A 15 19.12 5.39 30.08
C ALA A 15 17.73 4.75 29.88
N ALA A 16 16.66 5.51 30.08
CA ALA A 16 15.29 5.04 29.85
C ALA A 16 15.03 4.74 28.37
N ARG A 17 15.50 5.62 27.46
CA ARG A 17 15.44 5.43 26.00
C ARG A 17 16.17 4.15 25.58
N GLU A 18 17.38 3.93 26.10
CA GLU A 18 18.18 2.74 25.79
C GLU A 18 17.54 1.46 26.31
N THR A 19 16.97 1.50 27.51
CA THR A 19 16.22 0.38 28.11
C THR A 19 15.02 -0.04 27.25
N LEU A 20 14.33 0.92 26.64
CA LEU A 20 13.16 0.67 25.77
C LEU A 20 13.52 0.48 24.29
N GLY A 21 14.80 0.63 23.92
CA GLY A 21 15.27 0.51 22.53
C GLY A 21 14.71 1.59 21.60
N LEU A 22 14.54 2.81 22.11
CA LEU A 22 14.00 3.94 21.35
C LEU A 22 15.12 4.77 20.68
N PRO A 23 14.89 5.36 19.50
CA PRO A 23 15.80 6.35 18.90
C PRO A 23 15.83 7.66 19.68
N SER A 24 16.76 8.57 19.37
CA SER A 24 16.91 9.88 20.02
C SER A 24 15.67 10.78 19.89
N GLN A 25 14.80 10.52 18.92
CA GLN A 25 13.49 11.14 18.77
C GLN A 25 12.39 10.09 18.65
N ALA A 26 11.40 10.12 19.54
CA ALA A 26 10.28 9.20 19.54
C ALA A 26 8.97 9.92 19.92
N SER A 27 7.86 9.48 19.33
CA SER A 27 6.50 9.93 19.68
C SER A 27 5.93 9.15 20.87
N CYS A 28 4.92 9.70 21.55
CA CYS A 28 4.22 9.01 22.65
C CYS A 28 3.68 7.63 22.22
N ARG A 29 3.28 7.53 20.95
CA ARG A 29 2.86 6.26 20.35
C ARG A 29 4.01 5.25 20.27
N GLN A 30 5.19 5.66 19.83
CA GLN A 30 6.37 4.77 19.76
C GLN A 30 6.82 4.32 21.15
N LEU A 31 6.71 5.20 22.15
CA LEU A 31 6.95 4.85 23.56
C LEU A 31 5.99 3.75 24.04
N GLN A 32 4.69 3.91 23.81
CA GLN A 32 3.67 2.90 24.17
C GLN A 32 3.86 1.57 23.41
N GLU A 33 4.18 1.63 22.11
CA GLU A 33 4.43 0.43 21.30
C GLU A 33 5.67 -0.33 21.79
N ALA A 34 6.75 0.37 22.15
CA ALA A 34 7.95 -0.24 22.70
C ALA A 34 7.68 -0.90 24.07
N TYR A 35 6.95 -0.21 24.95
CA TYR A 35 6.53 -0.74 26.25
C TYR A 35 5.71 -2.02 26.11
N HIS A 36 4.66 -2.01 25.28
CA HIS A 36 3.83 -3.20 25.05
C HIS A 36 4.58 -4.36 24.40
N ARG A 37 5.52 -4.08 23.49
CA ARG A 37 6.36 -5.11 22.87
C ARG A 37 7.24 -5.80 23.91
N LEU A 38 7.93 -5.02 24.76
CA LEU A 38 8.82 -5.54 25.80
C LEU A 38 8.03 -6.24 26.93
N GLY A 39 6.85 -5.73 27.28
CA GLY A 39 5.96 -6.35 28.26
C GLY A 39 5.50 -7.75 27.85
N ARG A 40 5.26 -7.99 26.56
CA ARG A 40 4.93 -9.33 26.04
C ARG A 40 6.13 -10.29 26.02
N GLN A 41 7.35 -9.75 25.88
CA GLN A 41 8.58 -10.54 25.80
C GLN A 41 9.08 -10.98 27.18
N HIS A 42 8.83 -10.17 28.22
CA HIS A 42 9.36 -10.39 29.57
C HIS A 42 8.26 -10.59 30.62
N HIS A 43 7.10 -11.13 30.22
CA HIS A 43 6.04 -11.45 31.17
C HIS A 43 6.48 -12.57 32.13
N PRO A 44 6.31 -12.43 33.45
CA PRO A 44 6.79 -13.40 34.44
C PRO A 44 6.13 -14.79 34.35
N ASP A 45 5.08 -14.95 33.56
CA ASP A 45 4.38 -16.23 33.37
C ASP A 45 5.00 -17.14 32.30
N LEU A 46 6.12 -16.75 31.68
CA LEU A 46 6.69 -17.41 30.51
C LEU A 46 7.87 -18.36 30.79
N GLY A 47 8.18 -18.72 32.04
CA GLY A 47 9.39 -19.53 32.30
C GLY A 47 9.52 -20.23 33.67
N SER A 48 10.67 -20.91 33.84
CA SER A 48 11.10 -21.62 35.06
C SER A 48 11.30 -20.66 36.24
N ALA A 49 11.38 -21.17 37.49
CA ALA A 49 11.50 -20.33 38.69
C ALA A 49 12.65 -19.30 38.63
N ALA A 50 13.80 -19.65 38.05
CA ALA A 50 14.91 -18.71 37.83
C ALA A 50 14.60 -17.67 36.73
N GLY A 51 13.96 -18.10 35.64
CA GLY A 51 13.49 -17.21 34.57
C GLY A 51 12.41 -16.23 35.01
N ARG A 52 11.60 -16.58 36.03
CA ARG A 52 10.60 -15.68 36.62
C ARG A 52 11.26 -14.52 37.38
N ILE A 53 12.34 -14.78 38.10
CA ILE A 53 13.08 -13.74 38.82
C ILE A 53 13.70 -12.75 37.82
N GLU A 54 14.35 -13.27 36.77
CA GLU A 54 14.95 -12.44 35.73
C GLU A 54 13.89 -11.64 34.94
N ALA A 55 12.78 -12.27 34.56
CA ALA A 55 11.66 -11.59 33.88
C ALA A 55 11.03 -10.50 34.76
N THR A 56 10.90 -10.75 36.07
CA THR A 56 10.38 -9.77 37.03
C THR A 56 11.30 -8.56 37.14
N GLU A 57 12.61 -8.77 37.29
CA GLU A 57 13.59 -7.68 37.34
C GLU A 57 13.66 -6.91 36.02
N ARG A 58 13.53 -7.60 34.88
CA ARG A 58 13.47 -6.96 33.57
C ARG A 58 12.21 -6.11 33.42
N MET A 59 11.07 -6.60 33.86
CA MET A 59 9.80 -5.87 33.82
C MET A 59 9.83 -4.62 34.72
N LYS A 60 10.42 -4.71 35.92
CA LYS A 60 10.63 -3.53 36.78
C LYS A 60 11.42 -2.43 36.07
N ARG A 61 12.52 -2.80 35.38
CA ARG A 61 13.33 -1.83 34.59
C ARG A 61 12.55 -1.22 33.43
N ILE A 62 11.74 -2.01 32.74
CA ILE A 62 10.88 -1.55 31.64
C ILE A 62 9.83 -0.55 32.15
N ASN A 63 9.15 -0.87 33.26
CA ASN A 63 8.16 0.02 33.87
C ASN A 63 8.81 1.34 34.33
N ALA A 64 9.96 1.27 35.01
CA ALA A 64 10.68 2.47 35.44
C ALA A 64 11.12 3.36 34.27
N ALA A 65 11.63 2.77 33.19
CA ALA A 65 12.01 3.50 31.98
C ALA A 65 10.81 4.14 31.28
N TYR A 66 9.67 3.45 31.25
CA TYR A 66 8.43 3.96 30.65
C TYR A 66 7.91 5.18 31.40
N GLU A 67 7.84 5.13 32.73
CA GLU A 67 7.36 6.25 33.54
C GLU A 67 8.25 7.50 33.40
N VAL A 68 9.57 7.32 33.37
CA VAL A 68 10.52 8.44 33.17
C VAL A 68 10.27 9.15 31.84
N LEU A 69 10.14 8.40 30.74
CA LEU A 69 9.88 9.01 29.43
C LEU A 69 8.47 9.56 29.30
N LYS A 70 7.45 8.84 29.82
CA LYS A 70 6.06 9.29 29.80
C LYS A 70 5.91 10.63 30.51
N HIS A 71 6.45 10.75 31.73
CA HIS A 71 6.39 11.99 32.50
C HIS A 71 7.08 13.16 31.78
N TYR A 72 8.26 12.92 31.20
CA TYR A 72 8.96 13.94 30.42
C TYR A 72 8.15 14.37 29.20
N MET A 73 7.62 13.42 28.42
CA MET A 73 6.85 13.72 27.20
C MET A 73 5.51 14.40 27.47
N GLU A 74 4.91 14.17 28.64
CA GLU A 74 3.69 14.88 29.08
C GLU A 74 3.97 16.35 29.46
N GLN A 75 5.20 16.66 29.88
CA GLN A 75 5.60 18.00 30.32
C GLN A 75 6.28 18.82 29.23
N VAL A 76 6.86 18.18 28.21
CA VAL A 76 7.45 18.88 27.07
C VAL A 76 6.34 19.43 26.19
N PRO A 77 6.21 20.77 26.06
CA PRO A 77 5.23 21.36 25.17
C PRO A 77 5.52 20.92 23.73
N ILE A 78 4.51 20.36 23.08
CA ILE A 78 4.59 20.08 21.65
C ILE A 78 4.36 21.41 20.93
N PRO A 79 5.29 21.87 20.08
CA PRO A 79 5.06 23.08 19.29
C PRO A 79 3.85 22.84 18.39
N LEU A 80 2.80 23.63 18.58
CA LEU A 80 1.59 23.59 17.74
C LEU A 80 1.82 24.29 16.39
N GLU A 81 2.87 25.12 16.33
CA GLU A 81 3.43 25.67 15.10
C GLU A 81 4.76 24.96 14.86
N PRO A 82 4.77 23.92 13.99
CA PRO A 82 6.00 23.21 13.69
C PRO A 82 6.98 24.15 12.99
N ASP A 83 8.26 24.02 13.33
CA ASP A 83 9.36 24.71 12.67
C ASP A 83 9.28 24.46 11.14
N PRO A 84 9.12 25.52 10.32
CA PRO A 84 9.01 25.40 8.86
C PRO A 84 10.17 24.64 8.22
N ASP A 85 11.39 24.79 8.76
CA ASP A 85 12.58 24.13 8.23
C ASP A 85 12.57 22.63 8.55
N GLN A 86 12.08 22.23 9.73
CA GLN A 86 11.87 20.82 10.08
C GLN A 86 10.72 20.20 9.29
N LEU A 87 9.66 20.96 9.01
CA LEU A 87 8.53 20.50 8.21
C LEU A 87 8.93 20.34 6.73
N ALA A 88 9.76 21.23 6.22
CA ALA A 88 10.31 21.18 4.85
C ALA A 88 11.35 20.07 4.67
N ALA A 89 12.14 19.77 5.71
CA ALA A 89 13.12 18.69 5.72
C ALA A 89 12.49 17.31 5.97
N PHE A 90 11.31 17.25 6.58
CA PHE A 90 10.56 16.01 6.71
C PHE A 90 10.00 15.62 5.34
N ASP A 91 10.58 14.61 4.70
CA ASP A 91 9.97 13.91 3.56
C ASP A 91 9.17 12.71 4.09
N PRO A 92 7.83 12.82 4.23
CA PRO A 92 7.00 11.71 4.65
C PRO A 92 7.24 10.47 3.78
N GLU A 93 7.47 10.66 2.48
CA GLU A 93 7.66 9.55 1.54
C GLU A 93 9.03 8.90 1.71
N ALA A 94 10.11 9.65 1.96
CA ALA A 94 11.40 9.06 2.35
C ALA A 94 11.29 8.30 3.67
N TRP A 95 10.56 8.85 4.66
CA TRP A 95 10.32 8.17 5.93
C TRP A 95 9.57 6.83 5.73
N TRP A 96 8.54 6.80 4.87
CA TRP A 96 7.84 5.57 4.50
C TRP A 96 8.73 4.63 3.66
N ARG A 97 9.59 5.18 2.79
CA ARG A 97 10.50 4.42 1.94
C ARG A 97 11.57 3.70 2.77
N ASP A 98 12.22 4.37 3.69
CA ASP A 98 13.24 3.77 4.56
C ASP A 98 12.65 2.69 5.49
N ARG A 99 11.38 2.86 5.88
CA ARG A 99 10.70 1.92 6.78
C ARG A 99 10.05 0.73 6.07
N PHE A 100 9.69 0.87 4.78
CA PHE A 100 8.83 -0.09 4.10
C PHE A 100 9.18 -0.38 2.62
N ALA A 101 10.08 0.39 2.00
CA ALA A 101 10.45 0.24 0.58
C ALA A 101 11.78 -0.47 0.36
N THR A 102 12.27 -1.24 1.34
CA THR A 102 13.18 -2.33 0.99
C THR A 102 12.48 -3.15 -0.09
N PRO A 103 13.09 -3.38 -1.27
CA PRO A 103 12.50 -4.28 -2.24
C PRO A 103 12.22 -5.57 -1.49
N LEU A 104 10.95 -5.98 -1.46
CA LEU A 104 10.55 -7.26 -0.90
C LEU A 104 11.18 -8.33 -1.79
N ARG A 105 12.48 -8.56 -1.63
CA ARG A 105 13.13 -9.80 -2.02
C ARG A 105 12.67 -10.78 -0.95
N PRO A 106 11.76 -11.73 -1.25
CA PRO A 106 11.67 -12.87 -0.36
C PRO A 106 13.08 -13.46 -0.24
N PRO A 107 13.50 -13.95 0.94
CA PRO A 107 14.78 -14.62 1.05
C PRO A 107 14.86 -15.68 -0.06
N MET A 108 15.95 -15.65 -0.83
CA MET A 108 16.27 -16.70 -1.80
C MET A 108 16.55 -17.97 -1.00
N ASN A 109 15.50 -18.67 -0.56
CA ASN A 109 15.52 -20.11 -0.34
C ASN A 109 14.13 -20.64 0.04
N ARG A 110 13.78 -21.72 -0.68
CA ARG A 110 12.63 -22.63 -0.53
C ARG A 110 11.31 -22.15 -1.15
N ARG A 111 10.94 -22.81 -2.26
CA ARG A 111 9.54 -23.03 -2.65
C ARG A 111 8.76 -23.43 -1.37
N PRO A 112 7.76 -22.67 -0.91
CA PRO A 112 6.88 -23.18 0.13
C PRO A 112 6.12 -24.39 -0.43
N PRO A 113 6.08 -25.53 0.29
CA PRO A 113 5.35 -26.71 -0.17
C PRO A 113 3.85 -26.36 -0.33
N GLY A 114 3.27 -26.73 -1.47
CA GLY A 114 1.82 -26.60 -1.74
C GLY A 114 1.36 -25.38 -2.55
N VAL A 115 2.26 -24.53 -3.06
CA VAL A 115 1.87 -23.44 -3.98
C VAL A 115 1.84 -23.95 -5.42
N PRO A 116 0.69 -23.94 -6.13
CA PRO A 116 0.62 -24.44 -7.51
C PRO A 116 1.60 -23.70 -8.43
N PRO A 117 2.09 -24.32 -9.52
CA PRO A 117 2.96 -23.64 -10.48
C PRO A 117 2.24 -22.47 -11.16
N LEU A 118 3.01 -21.51 -11.69
CA LEU A 118 2.48 -20.50 -12.62
C LEU A 118 1.89 -21.21 -13.86
N PRO A 119 0.86 -20.63 -14.50
CA PRO A 119 0.33 -21.17 -15.75
C PRO A 119 1.46 -21.27 -16.79
N ALA A 120 1.46 -22.37 -17.56
CA ALA A 120 2.41 -22.57 -18.65
C ALA A 120 2.22 -21.48 -19.71
N ALA A 121 3.31 -20.88 -20.18
CA ALA A 121 3.26 -19.89 -21.24
C ALA A 121 2.93 -20.58 -22.57
N THR A 122 1.90 -20.12 -23.27
CA THR A 122 1.64 -20.50 -24.66
C THR A 122 2.46 -19.58 -25.58
N ASP A 123 3.49 -20.13 -26.24
CA ASP A 123 4.32 -19.39 -27.17
C ASP A 123 3.53 -19.09 -28.45
N GLY A 124 3.35 -17.79 -28.74
CA GLY A 124 2.71 -17.29 -29.96
C GLY A 124 3.60 -16.26 -30.66
N ALA A 125 4.35 -16.75 -31.66
CA ALA A 125 4.87 -16.09 -32.87
C ALA A 125 5.88 -14.90 -32.78
N ARG A 126 6.62 -14.77 -33.89
CA ARG A 126 7.94 -14.12 -34.13
C ARG A 126 7.86 -12.77 -34.90
N HIS A 127 8.99 -12.02 -34.86
CA HIS A 127 9.55 -10.96 -35.77
C HIS A 127 8.95 -9.52 -35.82
N ASN A 128 9.71 -8.46 -35.46
CA ASN A 128 10.64 -7.59 -36.27
C ASN A 128 11.18 -6.39 -35.39
N PRO A 129 11.98 -5.38 -35.86
CA PRO A 129 13.37 -5.11 -35.44
C PRO A 129 13.55 -3.74 -34.73
N GLU A 130 12.68 -3.40 -33.78
CA GLU A 130 12.92 -2.31 -32.82
C GLU A 130 13.34 -2.94 -31.49
N PRO A 131 14.31 -2.40 -30.74
CA PRO A 131 14.61 -2.92 -29.41
C PRO A 131 13.31 -2.89 -28.59
N PRO A 132 12.83 -4.04 -28.08
CA PRO A 132 11.54 -4.13 -27.44
C PRO A 132 11.48 -3.13 -26.28
N SER A 133 10.43 -2.30 -26.27
CA SER A 133 10.22 -1.32 -25.22
C SER A 133 10.42 -1.97 -23.85
N ARG A 134 11.31 -1.37 -23.05
CA ARG A 134 11.64 -1.88 -21.71
C ARG A 134 10.56 -1.59 -20.69
N LEU A 135 9.64 -0.67 -20.99
CA LEU A 135 8.57 -0.26 -20.10
C LEU A 135 7.24 -0.78 -20.64
N ILE A 136 6.54 -1.57 -19.84
CA ILE A 136 5.18 -2.01 -20.13
C ILE A 136 4.25 -1.33 -19.12
N LEU A 137 3.23 -0.65 -19.60
CA LEU A 137 2.14 -0.13 -18.78
C LEU A 137 0.95 -1.08 -18.91
N LEU A 138 0.64 -1.82 -17.84
CA LEU A 138 -0.47 -2.77 -17.78
C LEU A 138 -1.62 -2.19 -16.96
N GLY A 139 -2.69 -1.81 -17.66
CA GLY A 139 -3.89 -1.22 -17.07
C GLY A 139 -4.89 -2.28 -16.60
N THR A 140 -5.48 -2.08 -15.43
CA THR A 140 -6.47 -2.97 -14.84
C THR A 140 -7.70 -2.23 -14.31
N VAL A 141 -8.77 -2.99 -14.07
CA VAL A 141 -9.91 -2.56 -13.26
C VAL A 141 -9.75 -3.18 -11.88
N HIS A 142 -9.53 -2.38 -10.84
CA HIS A 142 -9.15 -2.83 -9.48
C HIS A 142 -10.13 -3.80 -8.79
N HIS A 143 -11.36 -3.90 -9.28
CA HIS A 143 -12.39 -4.79 -8.74
C HIS A 143 -12.75 -5.95 -9.67
N ASP A 144 -11.93 -6.24 -10.69
CA ASP A 144 -12.08 -7.42 -11.53
C ASP A 144 -12.00 -8.71 -10.70
N ARG A 145 -13.07 -9.52 -10.74
CA ARG A 145 -13.15 -10.82 -10.05
C ARG A 145 -12.18 -11.84 -10.63
N ALA A 146 -11.89 -11.76 -11.93
CA ALA A 146 -10.90 -12.57 -12.62
C ALA A 146 -9.48 -11.99 -12.54
N GLY A 147 -9.34 -10.75 -12.02
CA GLY A 147 -8.11 -9.97 -12.05
C GLY A 147 -6.89 -10.72 -11.53
N PHE A 148 -7.01 -11.44 -10.40
CA PHE A 148 -5.90 -12.24 -9.87
C PHE A 148 -5.34 -13.25 -10.87
N ARG A 149 -6.22 -14.00 -11.56
CA ARG A 149 -5.80 -15.03 -12.53
C ARG A 149 -5.20 -14.39 -13.78
N ARG A 150 -5.83 -13.34 -14.30
CA ARG A 150 -5.35 -12.57 -15.44
C ARG A 150 -3.99 -11.94 -15.17
N THR A 151 -3.79 -11.38 -13.98
CA THR A 151 -2.49 -10.81 -13.60
C THR A 151 -1.40 -11.88 -13.59
N LEU A 152 -1.67 -13.09 -13.08
CA LEU A 152 -0.69 -14.17 -13.16
C LEU A 152 -0.39 -14.60 -14.61
N CYS A 153 -1.40 -14.67 -15.46
CA CYS A 153 -1.25 -14.96 -16.89
C CYS A 153 -0.38 -13.88 -17.57
N ALA A 154 -0.69 -12.61 -17.33
CA ALA A 154 0.08 -11.47 -17.83
C ALA A 154 1.54 -11.49 -17.35
N LEU A 155 1.78 -11.73 -16.06
CA LEU A 155 3.13 -11.82 -15.53
C LEU A 155 3.91 -13.01 -16.09
N ALA A 156 3.28 -14.17 -16.27
CA ALA A 156 3.90 -15.35 -16.88
C ALA A 156 4.27 -15.14 -18.36
N ARG A 157 3.44 -14.39 -19.10
CA ARG A 157 3.66 -14.07 -20.53
C ARG A 157 4.67 -12.94 -20.73
N LEU A 158 4.54 -11.85 -19.99
CA LEU A 158 5.39 -10.66 -20.12
C LEU A 158 6.76 -10.82 -19.45
N ARG A 159 6.83 -11.69 -18.43
CA ARG A 159 8.02 -12.02 -17.63
C ARG A 159 8.81 -10.79 -17.17
N PRO A 160 8.20 -9.82 -16.46
CA PRO A 160 8.93 -8.65 -16.00
C PRO A 160 10.02 -9.01 -14.98
N ASP A 161 11.10 -8.24 -14.99
CA ASP A 161 12.20 -8.33 -14.01
C ASP A 161 11.93 -7.41 -12.81
N ARG A 162 11.15 -6.34 -13.02
CA ARG A 162 10.71 -5.42 -11.97
C ARG A 162 9.26 -5.03 -12.18
N ILE A 163 8.45 -5.17 -11.14
CA ILE A 163 7.04 -4.79 -11.10
C ILE A 163 6.89 -3.55 -10.24
N LEU A 164 6.36 -2.48 -10.83
CA LEU A 164 5.94 -1.26 -10.15
C LEU A 164 4.44 -1.31 -9.98
N LEU A 165 3.99 -1.43 -8.74
CA LEU A 165 2.58 -1.57 -8.42
C LEU A 165 2.00 -0.25 -7.93
N GLU A 166 0.85 0.13 -8.49
CA GLU A 166 0.01 1.22 -8.00
C GLU A 166 -0.66 0.84 -6.67
N LEU A 167 0.14 0.81 -5.62
CA LEU A 167 -0.26 0.66 -4.25
C LEU A 167 0.80 1.36 -3.41
N SER A 168 0.40 2.18 -2.44
CA SER A 168 1.37 2.89 -1.61
C SER A 168 1.85 2.01 -0.45
N PRO A 169 3.07 2.21 0.05
CA PRO A 169 3.55 1.56 1.26
C PRO A 169 2.60 1.75 2.46
N PHE A 170 2.05 2.96 2.63
CA PHE A 170 1.04 3.24 3.65
C PHE A 170 -0.22 2.40 3.46
N ALA A 171 -0.77 2.34 2.25
CA ALA A 171 -2.00 1.60 1.95
C ALA A 171 -1.85 0.09 2.17
N TRP A 172 -0.66 -0.45 1.87
CA TRP A 172 -0.30 -1.82 2.19
C TRP A 172 -0.23 -2.05 3.71
N ALA A 173 0.53 -1.21 4.44
CA ALA A 173 0.70 -1.35 5.89
C ALA A 173 -0.61 -1.20 6.65
N PHE A 174 -1.46 -0.27 6.22
CA PHE A 174 -2.78 -0.05 6.79
C PHE A 174 -3.66 -1.30 6.67
N ARG A 175 -3.73 -1.91 5.49
CA ARG A 175 -4.51 -3.15 5.27
C ARG A 175 -3.97 -4.32 6.08
N GLN A 176 -2.64 -4.46 6.16
CA GLN A 176 -2.00 -5.50 6.97
C GLN A 176 -2.36 -5.37 8.47
N ARG A 177 -2.34 -4.16 9.01
CA ARG A 177 -2.59 -3.92 10.44
C ARG A 177 -4.07 -3.86 10.81
N HIS A 178 -4.89 -3.25 9.96
CA HIS A 178 -6.27 -2.89 10.29
C HIS A 178 -7.33 -3.62 9.46
N GLY A 179 -6.97 -4.21 8.31
CA GLY A 179 -7.93 -4.83 7.38
C GLY A 179 -8.81 -5.89 8.03
N ALA A 180 -8.22 -6.81 8.81
CA ALA A 180 -8.98 -7.85 9.51
C ALA A 180 -9.95 -7.29 10.57
N ARG A 181 -9.58 -6.17 11.23
CA ARG A 181 -10.48 -5.48 12.17
C ARG A 181 -11.62 -4.81 11.42
N LEU A 182 -11.33 -4.09 10.34
CA LEU A 182 -12.32 -3.41 9.52
C LEU A 182 -13.31 -4.39 8.88
N GLN A 183 -12.84 -5.55 8.41
CA GLN A 183 -13.75 -6.59 7.90
C GLN A 183 -14.67 -7.16 8.98
N ARG A 184 -14.16 -7.35 10.20
CA ARG A 184 -15.00 -7.75 11.34
C ARG A 184 -16.02 -6.68 11.70
N THR A 185 -15.62 -5.41 11.71
CA THR A 185 -16.54 -4.28 11.93
C THR A 185 -17.61 -4.21 10.85
N LEU A 186 -17.25 -4.32 9.57
CA LEU A 186 -18.20 -4.40 8.46
C LEU A 186 -19.21 -5.53 8.67
N MET A 187 -18.74 -6.73 9.01
CA MET A 187 -19.63 -7.88 9.24
C MET A 187 -20.55 -7.67 10.44
N ALA A 188 -20.06 -7.08 11.53
CA ALA A 188 -20.87 -6.75 12.70
C ALA A 188 -21.96 -5.72 12.37
N ASN A 189 -21.59 -4.64 11.67
CA ASN A 189 -22.51 -3.59 11.26
C ASN A 189 -23.56 -4.10 10.27
N LEU A 190 -23.17 -4.95 9.31
CA LEU A 190 -24.11 -5.62 8.40
C LEU A 190 -25.14 -6.45 9.18
N LYS A 191 -24.72 -7.22 10.20
CA LYS A 191 -25.65 -8.00 11.05
C LYS A 191 -26.65 -7.10 11.77
N ILE A 192 -26.21 -5.95 12.29
CA ILE A 192 -27.07 -4.98 12.98
C ILE A 192 -28.15 -4.45 12.01
N ILE A 193 -27.75 -3.99 10.83
CA ILE A 193 -28.66 -3.40 9.84
C ILE A 193 -29.61 -4.45 9.27
N CYS A 194 -29.09 -5.63 8.94
CA CYS A 194 -29.89 -6.74 8.44
C CYS A 194 -31.02 -7.11 9.42
N ARG A 195 -30.72 -7.15 10.73
CA ARG A 195 -31.74 -7.36 11.77
C ARG A 195 -32.73 -6.20 11.83
N ARG A 196 -32.25 -4.95 11.86
CA ARG A 196 -33.08 -3.75 11.97
C ARG A 196 -34.08 -3.61 10.81
N HIS A 197 -33.65 -3.92 9.59
CA HIS A 197 -34.44 -3.76 8.37
C HIS A 197 -35.00 -5.07 7.81
N ARG A 198 -34.92 -6.17 8.57
CA ARG A 198 -35.41 -7.51 8.18
C ARG A 198 -34.87 -7.98 6.81
N VAL A 199 -33.62 -7.62 6.50
CA VAL A 199 -32.93 -8.07 5.28
C VAL A 199 -32.12 -9.33 5.59
N PRO A 200 -32.24 -10.42 4.82
CA PRO A 200 -31.40 -11.60 5.02
C PRO A 200 -29.92 -11.27 4.81
N LEU A 201 -29.04 -11.64 5.75
CA LEU A 201 -27.60 -11.38 5.67
C LEU A 201 -26.97 -11.92 4.38
N ALA A 202 -27.43 -13.09 3.91
CA ALA A 202 -26.97 -13.66 2.64
C ALA A 202 -27.24 -12.77 1.43
N ARG A 203 -28.36 -12.02 1.43
CA ARG A 203 -28.67 -11.03 0.38
C ARG A 203 -27.72 -9.84 0.48
N ALA A 204 -27.47 -9.33 1.68
CA ALA A 204 -26.53 -8.24 1.89
C ALA A 204 -25.09 -8.60 1.47
N LEU A 205 -24.63 -9.82 1.75
CA LEU A 205 -23.30 -10.30 1.34
C LEU A 205 -23.17 -10.52 -0.18
N ARG A 206 -24.28 -10.75 -0.88
CA ARG A 206 -24.32 -10.81 -2.35
C ARG A 206 -24.48 -9.43 -2.99
N HIS A 207 -24.71 -8.38 -2.21
CA HIS A 207 -24.87 -7.04 -2.72
C HIS A 207 -23.56 -6.55 -3.37
N PRO A 208 -23.58 -6.06 -4.62
CA PRO A 208 -22.37 -5.68 -5.36
C PRO A 208 -21.51 -4.67 -4.60
N GLU A 209 -22.13 -3.64 -4.03
CA GLU A 209 -21.42 -2.59 -3.26
C GLU A 209 -20.75 -3.13 -2.00
N ILE A 210 -21.39 -4.08 -1.33
CA ILE A 210 -20.81 -4.71 -0.14
C ILE A 210 -19.60 -5.56 -0.53
N GLN A 211 -19.69 -6.29 -1.65
CA GLN A 211 -18.54 -7.03 -2.16
C GLN A 211 -17.39 -6.13 -2.61
N LEU A 212 -17.69 -4.94 -3.16
CA LEU A 212 -16.68 -3.94 -3.50
C LEU A 212 -15.97 -3.44 -2.24
N ILE A 213 -16.72 -3.06 -1.19
CA ILE A 213 -16.15 -2.66 0.09
C ILE A 213 -15.28 -3.78 0.66
N GLN A 214 -15.75 -5.02 0.68
CA GLN A 214 -14.96 -6.17 1.16
C GLN A 214 -13.64 -6.33 0.41
N ARG A 215 -13.66 -6.20 -0.93
CA ARG A 215 -12.45 -6.25 -1.76
C ARG A 215 -11.52 -5.08 -1.48
N GLN A 216 -12.07 -3.88 -1.33
CA GLN A 216 -11.33 -2.67 -1.04
C GLN A 216 -10.57 -2.79 0.29
N LEU A 217 -11.23 -3.32 1.34
CA LEU A 217 -10.62 -3.56 2.66
C LEU A 217 -9.52 -4.63 2.65
N ALA A 218 -9.57 -5.57 1.70
CA ALA A 218 -8.56 -6.61 1.54
C ALA A 218 -7.32 -6.08 0.80
N LEU A 219 -6.23 -6.86 0.84
CA LEU A 219 -5.09 -6.61 -0.05
C LEU A 219 -5.53 -6.78 -1.52
N PRO A 220 -5.18 -5.83 -2.40
CA PRO A 220 -5.60 -5.84 -3.80
C PRO A 220 -5.09 -7.08 -4.52
N PHE A 221 -5.83 -7.54 -5.53
CA PHE A 221 -5.46 -8.77 -6.24
C PHE A 221 -4.15 -8.61 -7.00
N GLU A 222 -3.85 -7.39 -7.46
CA GLU A 222 -2.65 -7.00 -8.17
C GLU A 222 -1.43 -7.25 -7.29
N TYR A 223 -1.46 -6.76 -6.04
CA TYR A 223 -0.42 -7.04 -5.06
C TYR A 223 -0.26 -8.54 -4.80
N ARG A 224 -1.38 -9.24 -4.58
CA ARG A 224 -1.36 -10.67 -4.27
C ARG A 224 -0.78 -11.50 -5.44
N ALA A 225 -1.11 -11.13 -6.67
CA ALA A 225 -0.61 -11.79 -7.88
C ALA A 225 0.87 -11.47 -8.13
N ALA A 226 1.27 -10.19 -8.01
CA ALA A 226 2.65 -9.77 -8.15
C ALA A 226 3.55 -10.43 -7.09
N LEU A 227 3.14 -10.46 -5.82
CA LEU A 227 3.85 -11.15 -4.75
C LEU A 227 3.99 -12.65 -5.01
N ARG A 228 2.95 -13.29 -5.56
CA ARG A 228 3.03 -14.71 -5.95
C ARG A 228 4.05 -14.94 -7.05
N TYR A 229 4.11 -14.05 -8.04
CA TYR A 229 5.08 -14.12 -9.13
C TYR A 229 6.51 -13.90 -8.63
N THR A 230 6.77 -12.91 -7.76
CA THR A 230 8.12 -12.65 -7.22
C THR A 230 8.61 -13.72 -6.24
N ARG A 231 7.71 -14.56 -5.70
CA ARG A 231 8.10 -15.76 -4.94
C ARG A 231 8.56 -16.92 -5.81
N GLN A 232 8.29 -16.87 -7.12
CA GLN A 232 8.60 -17.94 -8.06
C GLN A 232 9.61 -17.53 -9.13
N THR A 233 10.05 -16.27 -9.11
CA THR A 233 10.96 -15.66 -10.10
C THR A 233 11.94 -14.72 -9.38
N PRO A 234 13.09 -14.36 -10.00
CA PRO A 234 14.02 -13.38 -9.42
C PRO A 234 13.51 -11.93 -9.51
N ALA A 235 12.28 -11.72 -9.99
CA ALA A 235 11.73 -10.39 -10.19
C ALA A 235 11.51 -9.64 -8.86
N SER A 236 11.71 -8.32 -8.88
CA SER A 236 11.42 -7.47 -7.73
C SER A 236 10.05 -6.79 -7.84
N LEU A 237 9.45 -6.48 -6.68
CA LEU A 237 8.19 -5.74 -6.56
C LEU A 237 8.43 -4.46 -5.77
N LEU A 238 7.99 -3.34 -6.34
CA LEU A 238 8.02 -2.01 -5.72
C LEU A 238 6.61 -1.43 -5.65
N LEU A 239 6.30 -0.82 -4.51
CA LEU A 239 5.06 -0.10 -4.24
C LEU A 239 5.30 1.38 -4.53
N ILE A 240 4.64 1.92 -5.55
CA ILE A 240 5.03 3.22 -6.13
C ILE A 240 3.96 4.33 -6.03
N ASP A 241 2.84 4.08 -5.36
CA ASP A 241 1.80 5.10 -5.20
C ASP A 241 2.05 5.97 -3.95
N SER A 242 1.44 7.16 -3.91
CA SER A 242 1.64 8.15 -2.85
C SER A 242 0.99 7.70 -1.53
N SER A 243 1.81 7.71 -0.47
CA SER A 243 1.38 7.47 0.90
C SER A 243 0.52 8.61 1.43
N ALA A 244 0.84 9.85 1.07
CA ALA A 244 0.06 11.03 1.46
C ALA A 244 -1.38 10.96 0.91
N ALA A 245 -1.53 10.72 -0.40
CA ALA A 245 -2.84 10.56 -1.04
C ALA A 245 -3.63 9.38 -0.45
N SER A 246 -2.95 8.24 -0.24
CA SER A 246 -3.56 7.06 0.38
C SER A 246 -4.00 7.32 1.82
N SER A 247 -3.22 8.04 2.62
CA SER A 247 -3.53 8.32 4.02
C SER A 247 -4.79 9.15 4.18
N ALA A 248 -4.97 10.19 3.35
CA ALA A 248 -6.18 11.00 3.36
C ALA A 248 -7.43 10.15 3.07
N TYR A 249 -7.36 9.27 2.06
CA TYR A 249 -8.49 8.41 1.69
C TYR A 249 -8.78 7.30 2.70
N LEU A 250 -7.77 6.59 3.20
CA LEU A 250 -7.97 5.42 4.06
C LEU A 250 -8.50 5.77 5.46
N LYS A 251 -8.29 7.02 5.91
CA LYS A 251 -8.83 7.52 7.19
C LYS A 251 -10.36 7.56 7.22
N THR A 252 -11.04 7.65 6.06
CA THR A 252 -12.51 7.69 5.98
C THR A 252 -13.15 6.30 6.01
N TRP A 253 -12.35 5.23 5.97
CA TRP A 253 -12.88 3.86 5.89
C TRP A 253 -13.74 3.39 7.07
N PRO A 254 -13.51 3.82 8.33
CA PRO A 254 -14.47 3.57 9.40
C PRO A 254 -15.86 4.13 9.10
N GLU A 255 -15.94 5.31 8.45
CA GLU A 255 -17.20 5.93 8.02
C GLU A 255 -17.83 5.15 6.86
N LEU A 256 -17.03 4.70 5.89
CA LEU A 256 -17.49 3.86 4.76
C LEU A 256 -18.27 2.62 5.23
N ILE A 257 -17.85 2.01 6.34
CA ILE A 257 -18.48 0.81 6.91
C ILE A 257 -19.41 1.12 8.09
N ALA A 258 -19.72 2.39 8.35
CA ALA A 258 -20.66 2.79 9.39
C ALA A 258 -22.07 2.28 9.09
N THR A 259 -22.87 2.08 10.14
CA THR A 259 -24.21 1.49 10.00
C THR A 259 -25.11 2.28 9.07
N ASP A 260 -25.02 3.61 9.12
CA ASP A 260 -25.91 4.50 8.36
C ASP A 260 -25.58 4.44 6.87
N ASN A 261 -24.30 4.41 6.52
CA ASN A 261 -23.84 4.29 5.13
C ASN A 261 -24.18 2.91 4.55
N LEU A 262 -23.99 1.84 5.32
CA LEU A 262 -24.38 0.49 4.91
C LEU A 262 -25.91 0.35 4.77
N ALA A 263 -26.71 1.03 5.60
CA ALA A 263 -28.15 1.05 5.47
C ALA A 263 -28.57 1.73 4.16
N ARG A 264 -27.98 2.88 3.82
CA ARG A 264 -28.22 3.57 2.53
C ARG A 264 -27.90 2.69 1.32
N LEU A 265 -26.89 1.81 1.41
CA LEU A 265 -26.55 0.89 0.32
C LEU A 265 -27.52 -0.29 0.19
N LEU A 266 -28.08 -0.77 1.31
CA LEU A 266 -28.96 -1.95 1.34
C LEU A 266 -30.43 -1.58 1.14
N LEU A 267 -30.81 -0.34 1.44
CA LEU A 267 -32.16 0.16 1.29
C LEU A 267 -32.33 0.76 -0.11
N PRO A 268 -33.50 0.59 -0.74
CA PRO A 268 -33.70 1.07 -2.10
C PRO A 268 -33.71 2.60 -2.11
N CYS A 269 -32.70 3.19 -2.74
CA CYS A 269 -32.77 4.54 -3.26
C CYS A 269 -31.88 4.57 -4.51
N GLU A 270 -32.52 4.35 -5.65
CA GLU A 270 -31.96 4.32 -7.01
C GLU A 270 -30.92 3.22 -7.34
N PRO A 271 -31.00 2.61 -8.54
CA PRO A 271 -29.91 1.79 -9.05
C PRO A 271 -28.69 2.69 -9.26
N ASN A 272 -27.66 2.48 -8.44
CA ASN A 272 -26.36 3.10 -8.63
C ASN A 272 -25.80 2.60 -9.97
N ARG A 273 -25.95 3.37 -11.05
CA ARG A 273 -25.42 3.06 -12.40
C ARG A 273 -23.90 3.16 -12.34
N ARG A 274 -23.25 2.10 -11.85
CA ARG A 274 -21.80 1.94 -11.95
C ARG A 274 -21.48 1.06 -13.14
N ASP A 275 -20.47 1.47 -13.89
CA ASP A 275 -20.03 0.73 -15.06
C ASP A 275 -19.50 -0.64 -14.66
N SER A 276 -20.04 -1.68 -15.29
CA SER A 276 -19.52 -3.04 -15.14
C SER A 276 -18.02 -3.08 -15.47
N VAL A 277 -17.29 -4.04 -14.89
CA VAL A 277 -15.87 -4.28 -15.20
C VAL A 277 -15.64 -4.39 -16.72
N THR A 278 -16.52 -5.10 -17.42
CA THR A 278 -16.50 -5.20 -18.89
C THR A 278 -16.72 -3.86 -19.57
N GLY A 279 -17.65 -3.03 -19.07
CA GLY A 279 -17.88 -1.67 -19.56
C GLY A 279 -16.65 -0.77 -19.42
N GLN A 280 -15.97 -0.84 -18.27
CA GLN A 280 -14.74 -0.08 -18.02
C GLN A 280 -13.59 -0.52 -18.95
N TYR A 281 -13.41 -1.83 -19.17
CA TYR A 281 -12.41 -2.30 -20.14
C TYR A 281 -12.75 -1.88 -21.58
N ARG A 282 -14.03 -1.96 -22.00
CA ARG A 282 -14.46 -1.44 -23.31
C ARG A 282 -14.26 0.07 -23.46
N GLN A 283 -14.41 0.82 -22.38
CA GLN A 283 -14.12 2.25 -22.36
C GLN A 283 -12.61 2.48 -22.53
N ALA A 284 -11.78 1.72 -21.81
CA ALA A 284 -10.34 1.78 -21.93
C ALA A 284 -9.88 1.47 -23.36
N GLU A 285 -10.39 0.39 -23.96
CA GLU A 285 -10.09 -0.01 -25.34
C GLU A 285 -10.42 1.11 -26.33
N ARG A 286 -11.64 1.66 -26.28
CA ARG A 286 -12.06 2.76 -27.16
C ARG A 286 -11.14 3.98 -27.04
N LEU A 287 -10.74 4.35 -25.83
CA LEU A 287 -9.82 5.47 -25.60
C LEU A 287 -8.42 5.19 -26.15
N LEU A 288 -7.93 3.95 -25.99
CA LEU A 288 -6.63 3.55 -26.52
C LEU A 288 -6.63 3.48 -28.06
N ASP A 289 -7.73 3.03 -28.67
CA ASP A 289 -7.89 2.97 -30.13
C ASP A 289 -7.98 4.36 -30.75
N GLN A 290 -8.76 5.28 -30.16
CA GLN A 290 -8.82 6.68 -30.58
C GLN A 290 -7.44 7.33 -30.57
N ALA A 291 -6.63 7.04 -29.54
CA ALA A 291 -5.27 7.54 -29.41
C ALA A 291 -4.28 6.98 -30.44
N ARG A 292 -4.55 5.79 -31.01
CA ARG A 292 -3.72 5.21 -32.08
C ARG A 292 -4.00 5.86 -33.43
N ILE A 293 -5.21 6.39 -33.60
CA ILE A 293 -5.67 7.04 -34.84
C ILE A 293 -5.20 8.51 -34.89
N GLN A 294 -5.07 9.16 -33.73
CA GLN A 294 -4.60 10.54 -33.64
C GLN A 294 -3.08 10.56 -33.37
N ASP A 295 -2.28 10.86 -34.40
CA ASP A 295 -0.85 11.22 -34.29
C ASP A 295 -0.70 12.58 -33.60
N VAL A 296 -1.02 12.66 -32.31
CA VAL A 296 -0.88 13.89 -31.54
C VAL A 296 0.58 14.04 -31.12
N PRO A 297 1.30 15.09 -31.55
CA PRO A 297 2.64 15.39 -31.05
C PRO A 297 2.59 15.53 -29.53
N PRO A 298 3.67 15.22 -28.79
CA PRO A 298 3.70 15.43 -27.35
C PRO A 298 3.44 16.91 -27.05
N ALA A 299 2.25 17.21 -26.53
CA ALA A 299 1.86 18.56 -26.18
C ALA A 299 2.77 19.08 -25.07
N THR A 300 3.14 20.35 -25.17
CA THR A 300 3.85 21.09 -24.12
C THR A 300 3.11 20.97 -22.79
N ARG A 301 3.87 20.68 -21.74
CA ARG A 301 3.41 20.33 -20.39
C ARG A 301 2.45 21.41 -19.84
N PRO A 302 1.14 21.13 -19.69
CA PRO A 302 0.21 22.07 -19.06
C PRO A 302 0.49 22.16 -17.55
N PRO A 303 0.13 23.28 -16.89
CA PRO A 303 0.26 23.41 -15.45
C PRO A 303 -0.65 22.43 -14.70
N ALA A 304 -0.17 22.01 -13.53
CA ALA A 304 -0.68 20.89 -12.76
C ALA A 304 -2.02 21.18 -12.04
N ALA A 305 -3.12 20.54 -12.47
CA ALA A 305 -4.35 20.44 -11.68
C ALA A 305 -4.28 19.20 -10.77
N ALA A 306 -4.91 19.17 -9.59
CA ALA A 306 -4.73 18.16 -8.51
C ALA A 306 -4.62 16.66 -8.92
N GLY A 307 -5.23 16.22 -10.03
CA GLY A 307 -5.00 14.87 -10.60
C GLY A 307 -3.58 14.65 -11.16
N SER A 308 -2.95 15.69 -11.70
CA SER A 308 -1.61 15.67 -12.30
C SER A 308 -0.47 15.54 -11.27
N ALA A 309 -0.71 15.86 -9.99
CA ALA A 309 0.32 15.71 -8.95
C ALA A 309 0.61 14.23 -8.67
N ARG A 310 -0.45 13.40 -8.62
CA ARG A 310 -0.32 11.94 -8.46
C ARG A 310 0.27 11.29 -9.72
N GLU A 311 -0.19 11.70 -10.90
CA GLU A 311 0.35 11.20 -12.18
C GLU A 311 1.84 11.54 -12.32
N GLY A 312 2.23 12.79 -11.98
CA GLY A 312 3.62 13.22 -11.95
C GLY A 312 4.47 12.46 -10.93
N TYR A 313 3.92 12.16 -9.75
CA TYR A 313 4.58 11.32 -8.76
C TYR A 313 4.84 9.90 -9.30
N LEU A 314 3.82 9.25 -9.87
CA LEU A 314 3.96 7.92 -10.47
C LEU A 314 4.99 7.93 -11.61
N ALA A 315 4.96 8.94 -12.48
CA ALA A 315 5.93 9.10 -13.57
C ALA A 315 7.37 9.20 -13.02
N ARG A 316 7.61 10.03 -12.00
CA ARG A 316 8.92 10.15 -11.34
C ARG A 316 9.38 8.83 -10.72
N GLN A 317 8.47 8.05 -10.12
CA GLN A 317 8.82 6.72 -9.58
C GLN A 317 9.23 5.76 -10.70
N ILE A 318 8.55 5.79 -11.86
CA ILE A 318 8.93 5.01 -13.04
C ILE A 318 10.32 5.44 -13.53
N GLU A 319 10.57 6.73 -13.70
CA GLU A 319 11.87 7.27 -14.13
C GLU A 319 13.01 6.84 -13.19
N CYS A 320 12.83 7.00 -11.86
CA CYS A 320 13.80 6.53 -10.88
C CYS A 320 14.02 5.01 -10.97
N ALA A 321 12.96 4.23 -11.19
CA ALA A 321 13.07 2.79 -11.36
C ALA A 321 13.70 2.37 -12.69
N MET A 322 13.80 3.26 -13.69
CA MET A 322 14.47 3.04 -14.96
C MET A 322 15.98 3.35 -14.93
N ALA A 323 16.47 4.12 -13.96
CA ALA A 323 17.87 4.54 -13.84
C ALA A 323 18.87 3.41 -13.45
N GLY A 324 18.46 2.14 -13.40
CA GLY A 324 19.30 1.01 -13.01
C GLY A 324 20.10 0.38 -14.18
N PRO A 325 21.09 -0.47 -13.88
CA PRO A 325 21.91 -1.15 -14.89
C PRO A 325 21.08 -2.06 -15.81
N LEU A 326 21.34 -1.99 -17.12
CA LEU A 326 20.65 -2.74 -18.17
C LEU A 326 21.16 -4.21 -18.26
N PRO A 327 20.39 -5.16 -18.85
CA PRO A 327 19.00 -5.06 -19.32
C PRO A 327 17.97 -5.60 -18.31
N TYR A 328 16.89 -4.86 -18.05
CA TYR A 328 15.70 -5.37 -17.33
C TYR A 328 14.39 -4.82 -17.89
N ARG A 329 13.35 -5.65 -17.87
CA ARG A 329 11.97 -5.32 -18.25
C ARG A 329 11.20 -4.82 -17.04
N LEU A 330 10.67 -3.61 -17.19
CA LEU A 330 9.89 -2.90 -16.18
C LEU A 330 8.41 -2.98 -16.53
N LEU A 331 7.59 -3.42 -15.58
CA LEU A 331 6.13 -3.46 -15.72
C LEU A 331 5.51 -2.54 -14.68
N TYR A 332 4.78 -1.53 -15.12
CA TYR A 332 3.79 -0.85 -14.29
C TYR A 332 2.49 -1.63 -14.28
N LEU A 333 1.89 -1.82 -13.10
CA LEU A 333 0.59 -2.46 -12.90
C LEU A 333 -0.30 -1.54 -12.07
N GLY A 334 -1.36 -1.03 -12.69
CA GLY A 334 -2.27 -0.06 -12.07
C GLY A 334 -3.57 0.14 -12.85
N GLY A 335 -4.43 1.04 -12.39
CA GLY A 335 -5.70 1.41 -12.98
C GLY A 335 -5.55 1.84 -14.43
N TRP A 336 -6.44 1.38 -15.30
CA TRP A 336 -6.41 1.68 -16.73
C TRP A 336 -6.52 3.19 -17.03
N GLN A 337 -7.07 3.98 -16.11
CA GLN A 337 -7.19 5.44 -16.25
C GLN A 337 -5.82 6.13 -16.45
N HIS A 338 -4.76 5.58 -15.86
CA HIS A 338 -3.38 6.07 -16.02
C HIS A 338 -2.84 5.91 -17.45
N LEU A 339 -3.44 5.01 -18.24
CA LEU A 339 -3.06 4.73 -19.62
C LEU A 339 -3.75 5.66 -20.64
N SER A 340 -4.58 6.59 -20.16
CA SER A 340 -5.22 7.61 -20.99
C SER A 340 -4.17 8.43 -21.76
N PRO A 341 -4.43 8.76 -23.04
CA PRO A 341 -3.52 9.57 -23.85
C PRO A 341 -3.53 11.06 -23.50
N GLN A 342 -4.31 11.49 -22.50
CA GLN A 342 -4.40 12.90 -22.13
C GLN A 342 -3.04 13.42 -21.63
N PRO A 343 -2.68 14.70 -21.87
CA PRO A 343 -1.34 15.22 -21.58
C PRO A 343 -0.86 15.05 -20.14
N ASN A 344 -1.79 15.06 -19.18
CA ASN A 344 -1.49 14.99 -17.75
C ASN A 344 -1.57 13.56 -17.16
N CYS A 345 -1.80 12.54 -17.98
CA CYS A 345 -1.85 11.15 -17.55
C CYS A 345 -0.47 10.48 -17.62
N LEU A 346 -0.25 9.47 -16.78
CA LEU A 346 1.00 8.73 -16.68
C LEU A 346 1.57 8.31 -18.04
N ARG A 347 0.74 7.74 -18.93
CA ARG A 347 1.15 7.33 -20.29
C ARG A 347 1.86 8.46 -21.04
N SER A 348 1.30 9.66 -21.01
CA SER A 348 1.82 10.83 -21.71
C SER A 348 3.10 11.35 -21.04
N LEU A 349 3.14 11.33 -19.70
CA LEU A 349 4.30 11.77 -18.93
C LEU A 349 5.54 10.89 -19.15
N VAL A 350 5.36 9.59 -19.41
CA VAL A 350 6.46 8.65 -19.69
C VAL A 350 6.63 8.31 -21.18
N ALA A 351 6.02 9.09 -22.08
CA ALA A 351 6.01 8.81 -23.52
C ALA A 351 7.41 8.76 -24.15
N ALA A 352 8.38 9.50 -23.61
CA ALA A 352 9.78 9.47 -24.06
C ALA A 352 10.41 8.07 -23.97
N HIS A 353 9.91 7.22 -23.08
CA HIS A 353 10.35 5.83 -22.93
C HIS A 353 9.65 4.84 -23.87
N ARG A 354 8.78 5.34 -24.77
CA ARG A 354 7.99 4.56 -25.73
C ARG A 354 7.35 3.33 -25.09
N PRO A 355 6.53 3.49 -24.04
CA PRO A 355 5.97 2.35 -23.31
C PRO A 355 5.10 1.45 -24.18
N ARG A 356 5.21 0.14 -24.01
CA ARG A 356 4.20 -0.81 -24.52
C ARG A 356 2.96 -0.74 -23.63
N ILE A 357 1.80 -0.48 -24.23
CA ILE A 357 0.54 -0.34 -23.51
C ILE A 357 -0.28 -1.64 -23.65
N GLU A 358 -0.69 -2.20 -22.52
CA GLU A 358 -1.50 -3.42 -22.46
C GLU A 358 -2.66 -3.24 -21.47
N LEU A 359 -3.78 -3.91 -21.73
CA LEU A 359 -4.90 -3.99 -20.79
C LEU A 359 -5.00 -5.41 -20.23
N LEU A 360 -5.33 -5.53 -18.95
CA LEU A 360 -5.34 -6.82 -18.28
C LEU A 360 -6.39 -7.80 -18.84
N ASN A 361 -7.47 -7.31 -19.45
CA ASN A 361 -8.51 -8.14 -20.03
C ASN A 361 -8.09 -8.91 -21.29
N THR A 362 -6.90 -8.64 -21.84
CA THR A 362 -6.33 -9.36 -22.99
C THR A 362 -5.56 -10.63 -22.60
N PHE A 363 -5.51 -10.95 -21.30
CA PHE A 363 -4.86 -12.13 -20.69
C PHE A 363 -5.88 -12.96 -19.89
#